data_AF-A0A1V2QDD1-F1
#
_entry.id   AF-A0A1V2QDD1-F1
#
_cell.length_a   1.000
_cell.length_b   1.000
_cell.length_c   1.000
_cell.angle_alpha   90.00
_cell.angle_beta   90.00
_cell.angle_gamma   90.00
#
_symmetry.space_group_name_H-M   'P 1'
#
loop_
_entity.id
_entity.type
_entity.pdbx_description
1 polymer ?
#
loop_
_entity_poly.entity_id
_entity_poly.type
_entity_poly.pdbx_seq_one_letter_code
_entity_poly.pdbx_strand_id
1 'polypeptide(L)'
;MIHGPHVRGYQVMTDGTLLDVTRWNQSFGWAASAIVSTTRDLDVFTAALLGGRLRPPAEQRELFAAPPVEDTNGKAASYGVGLQRFTLPGVGAVWGTSGGGRYGYLAGLGGTADGQRRLVYGVTANDAKNGDHPTPITQRIVVAGMPLSARD
;
A
#
# COMPACT_ATOMS: atom_id res chain seq x y z
N MET A 1 19.27 -0.39 -2.89
CA MET A 1 18.94 -0.40 -4.33
C MET A 1 18.56 -1.82 -4.72
N ILE A 2 17.67 -2.01 -5.69
CA ILE A 2 17.47 -3.33 -6.31
C ILE A 2 18.64 -3.57 -7.26
N HIS A 3 19.35 -4.68 -7.09
CA HIS A 3 20.42 -5.08 -7.99
C HIS A 3 19.83 -5.83 -9.20
N GLY A 4 20.38 -5.60 -10.40
CA GLY A 4 19.90 -6.20 -11.63
C GLY A 4 18.78 -5.41 -12.33
N PRO A 5 18.15 -6.00 -13.37
CA PRO A 5 17.07 -5.35 -14.11
C PRO A 5 15.91 -4.94 -13.20
N HIS A 6 15.47 -3.68 -13.34
CA HIS A 6 14.35 -3.13 -12.60
C HIS A 6 13.57 -2.16 -13.49
N VAL A 7 12.29 -1.97 -13.17
CA VAL A 7 11.41 -1.08 -13.91
C VAL A 7 11.86 0.38 -13.79
N ARG A 8 11.84 1.09 -14.91
CA ARG A 8 12.11 2.53 -14.95
C ARG A 8 10.88 3.30 -14.47
N GLY A 9 11.10 4.34 -13.68
CA GLY A 9 10.06 5.23 -13.17
C GLY A 9 10.09 6.54 -13.93
N TYR A 10 8.92 7.05 -14.31
CA TYR A 10 8.80 8.32 -15.03
C TYR A 10 7.80 9.23 -14.34
N GLN A 11 8.09 10.52 -14.29
CA GLN A 11 7.20 11.54 -13.74
C GLN A 11 6.82 12.54 -14.83
N VAL A 12 5.53 12.88 -14.91
CA VAL A 12 5.10 14.02 -15.73
C VAL A 12 5.52 15.32 -15.05
N MET A 13 6.26 16.15 -15.78
CA MET A 13 6.71 17.47 -15.36
C MET A 13 5.66 18.54 -15.68
N THR A 14 5.82 19.75 -15.15
CA THR A 14 4.85 20.85 -15.34
C THR A 14 4.69 21.29 -16.80
N ASP A 15 5.69 21.05 -17.63
CA ASP A 15 5.67 21.30 -19.08
C ASP A 15 5.10 20.11 -19.90
N GLY A 16 4.61 19.07 -19.22
CA GLY A 16 4.06 17.86 -19.83
C GLY A 16 5.10 16.82 -20.27
N THR A 17 6.40 17.10 -20.12
CA THR A 17 7.45 16.14 -20.46
C THR A 17 7.56 15.01 -19.43
N LEU A 18 8.08 13.86 -19.85
CA LEU A 18 8.39 12.75 -18.95
C LEU A 18 9.85 12.81 -18.51
N LEU A 19 10.06 12.97 -17.21
CA LEU A 19 11.38 12.86 -16.58
C LEU A 19 11.58 11.42 -16.07
N ASP A 20 12.71 10.81 -16.44
CA ASP A 20 13.13 9.56 -15.82
C ASP A 20 13.62 9.82 -14.39
N VAL A 21 12.94 9.21 -13.43
CA VAL A 21 13.18 9.32 -11.99
C VAL A 21 13.57 7.98 -11.36
N THR A 22 14.06 7.04 -12.17
CA THR A 22 14.52 5.71 -11.72
C THR A 22 15.62 5.82 -10.67
N ARG A 23 16.50 6.82 -10.82
CA ARG A 23 17.59 7.11 -9.88
C ARG A 23 17.33 8.43 -9.17
N TRP A 24 16.89 8.31 -7.91
CA TRP A 24 16.67 9.43 -7.01
C TRP A 24 17.10 9.01 -5.59
N ASN A 25 17.92 9.83 -4.95
CA ASN A 25 18.12 9.84 -3.49
C ASN A 25 16.81 9.88 -2.65
N GLN A 26 16.40 8.74 -2.11
CA GLN A 26 15.21 8.62 -1.25
C GLN A 26 15.42 9.12 0.20
N SER A 27 16.54 9.76 0.54
CA SER A 27 16.82 10.22 1.92
C SER A 27 15.74 11.15 2.48
N PHE A 28 15.04 11.90 1.62
CA PHE A 28 13.90 12.73 2.00
C PHE A 28 12.79 11.93 2.70
N GLY A 29 12.57 10.68 2.29
CA GLY A 29 11.52 9.83 2.84
C GLY A 29 11.85 9.17 4.18
N TRP A 30 13.14 9.06 4.52
CA TRP A 30 13.66 8.33 5.68
C TRP A 30 12.86 7.05 5.99
N ALA A 31 12.46 6.83 7.23
CA ALA A 31 11.66 5.69 7.67
C ALA A 31 10.23 5.67 7.11
N ALA A 32 9.70 6.80 6.62
CA ALA A 32 8.33 6.87 6.14
C ALA A 32 8.15 6.28 4.73
N SER A 33 9.18 6.35 3.86
CA SER A 33 9.02 5.94 2.45
C SER A 33 10.30 5.56 1.71
N ALA A 34 11.48 5.48 2.35
CA ALA A 34 12.74 5.20 1.64
C ALA A 34 13.00 3.70 1.38
N ILE A 35 12.09 2.81 1.76
CA ILE A 35 12.24 1.36 1.56
C ILE A 35 12.15 1.04 0.08
N VAL A 36 13.10 0.23 -0.39
CA VAL A 36 13.11 -0.34 -1.75
C VAL A 36 12.98 -1.86 -1.61
N SER A 37 12.05 -2.46 -2.33
CA SER A 37 11.72 -3.88 -2.19
C SER A 37 11.21 -4.49 -3.51
N THR A 38 11.01 -5.80 -3.52
CA THR A 38 10.33 -6.54 -4.60
C THR A 38 8.91 -6.91 -4.16
N THR A 39 8.01 -7.21 -5.11
CA THR A 39 6.68 -7.72 -4.76
C THR A 39 6.75 -9.04 -4.01
N ARG A 40 7.75 -9.88 -4.31
CA ARG A 40 8.01 -11.13 -3.58
C ARG A 40 8.39 -10.88 -2.13
N ASP A 41 9.32 -9.97 -1.87
CA ASP A 41 9.78 -9.69 -0.50
C ASP A 41 8.68 -8.99 0.31
N LEU A 42 7.94 -8.08 -0.31
CA LEU A 42 6.76 -7.46 0.29
C LEU A 42 5.67 -8.49 0.58
N ASP A 43 5.47 -9.50 -0.26
CA ASP A 43 4.51 -10.58 -0.01
C ASP A 43 4.91 -11.45 1.19
N VAL A 44 6.19 -11.81 1.29
CA VAL A 44 6.75 -12.54 2.45
C VAL A 44 6.58 -11.71 3.72
N PHE A 45 6.94 -10.42 3.68
CA PHE A 45 6.76 -9.50 4.79
C PHE A 45 5.28 -9.38 5.18
N THR A 46 4.38 -9.21 4.21
CA THR A 46 2.93 -9.06 4.45
C THR A 46 2.37 -10.31 5.09
N ALA A 47 2.74 -11.50 4.61
CA ALA A 47 2.31 -12.76 5.21
C ALA A 47 2.79 -12.90 6.67
N ALA A 48 4.03 -12.53 6.96
CA ALA A 48 4.57 -12.57 8.32
C ALA A 48 3.93 -11.53 9.24
N LEU A 49 3.71 -10.31 8.75
CA LEU A 49 3.09 -9.20 9.47
C LEU A 49 1.63 -9.53 9.81
N LEU A 50 0.82 -9.90 8.82
CA LEU A 50 -0.61 -10.19 9.04
C LEU A 50 -0.80 -11.49 9.83
N GLY A 51 0.09 -12.46 9.65
CA GLY A 51 0.07 -13.74 10.37
C GLY A 51 0.60 -13.69 11.80
N GLY A 52 0.96 -12.52 12.34
CA GLY A 52 1.38 -12.39 13.75
C GLY A 52 2.75 -12.97 14.07
N ARG A 53 3.65 -13.07 13.07
CA ARG A 53 5.00 -13.63 13.27
C ARG A 53 6.06 -12.61 13.69
N LEU A 54 5.74 -11.32 13.59
CA LEU A 54 6.70 -10.23 13.79
C LEU A 54 6.55 -9.53 15.15
N ARG A 55 5.45 -9.76 15.89
CA ARG A 55 5.10 -9.00 17.09
C ARG A 55 4.32 -9.86 18.10
N PRO A 56 4.32 -9.51 19.39
CA PRO A 56 3.48 -10.18 20.39
C PRO A 56 1.98 -10.09 20.08
N PRO A 57 1.14 -11.00 20.60
CA PRO A 57 -0.30 -11.03 20.30
C PRO A 57 -1.07 -9.75 20.64
N ALA A 58 -0.62 -8.97 21.63
CA ALA A 58 -1.24 -7.69 21.98
C ALA A 58 -1.03 -6.64 20.87
N GLU A 59 0.23 -6.43 20.45
CA GLU A 59 0.58 -5.55 19.33
C GLU A 59 -0.04 -6.01 18.00
N GLN A 60 -0.19 -7.32 17.80
CA GLN A 60 -0.84 -7.85 16.60
C GLN A 60 -2.31 -7.42 16.49
N ARG A 61 -3.02 -7.30 17.62
CA ARG A 61 -4.41 -6.83 17.62
C ARG A 61 -4.49 -5.35 17.25
N GLU A 62 -3.52 -4.55 17.67
CA GLU A 62 -3.46 -3.12 17.35
C GLU A 62 -3.28 -2.86 15.85
N LEU A 63 -2.61 -3.76 15.14
CA LEU A 63 -2.46 -3.69 13.68
C LEU A 63 -3.81 -3.65 12.94
N PHE A 64 -4.84 -4.27 13.54
CA PHE A 64 -6.19 -4.38 13.00
C PHE A 64 -7.21 -3.54 13.78
N ALA A 65 -6.74 -2.52 14.49
CA ALA A 65 -7.58 -1.60 15.23
C ALA A 65 -7.29 -0.14 14.82
N ALA A 66 -8.35 0.64 14.66
CA ALA A 66 -8.27 2.09 14.55
C ALA A 66 -8.72 2.68 15.90
N PRO A 67 -8.18 3.84 16.32
CA PRO A 67 -8.59 4.46 17.57
C PRO A 67 -10.09 4.83 17.52
N PRO A 68 -10.82 4.74 18.65
CA PRO A 68 -12.24 5.04 18.70
C PRO A 68 -12.48 6.56 18.76
N VAL A 69 -12.04 7.26 17.71
CA VAL A 69 -12.16 8.72 17.55
C VAL A 69 -12.66 9.05 16.15
N GLU A 70 -13.17 10.27 15.98
CA GLU A 70 -13.52 10.80 14.67
C GLU A 70 -12.33 11.52 14.02
N ASP A 71 -12.25 11.47 12.69
CA ASP A 71 -11.34 12.26 11.89
C ASP A 71 -11.83 13.71 11.75
N THR A 72 -11.06 14.55 11.05
CA THR A 72 -11.39 15.96 10.85
C THR A 72 -12.67 16.21 10.04
N ASN A 73 -13.27 15.17 9.46
CA ASN A 73 -14.53 15.21 8.72
C ASN A 73 -15.68 14.54 9.47
N GLY A 74 -15.52 14.20 10.76
CA GLY A 74 -16.54 13.53 11.58
C GLY A 74 -16.75 12.05 11.23
N LYS A 75 -15.80 11.41 10.53
CA LYS A 75 -15.87 9.98 10.22
C LYS A 75 -15.05 9.18 11.22
N ALA A 76 -15.48 7.97 11.55
CA ALA A 76 -14.69 7.08 12.40
C ALA A 76 -13.27 6.89 11.82
N ALA A 77 -12.26 6.96 12.69
CA ALA A 77 -10.88 6.77 12.28
C ALA A 77 -10.69 5.44 11.53
N SER A 78 -9.91 5.50 10.46
CA SER A 78 -9.61 4.34 9.61
C SER A 78 -8.14 3.96 9.60
N TYR A 79 -7.26 4.76 10.20
CA TYR A 79 -5.84 4.47 10.32
C TYR A 79 -5.54 3.87 11.70
N GLY A 80 -4.87 2.72 11.70
CA GLY A 80 -4.28 2.11 12.89
C GLY A 80 -2.77 2.32 12.92
N VAL A 81 -2.03 1.31 13.40
CA VAL A 81 -0.57 1.37 13.53
C VAL A 81 0.13 1.10 12.19
N GLY A 82 0.12 2.10 11.31
CA GLY A 82 0.80 2.05 10.00
C GLY A 82 0.00 1.43 8.86
N LEU A 83 -1.22 0.93 9.13
CA LEU A 83 -2.16 0.45 8.14
C LEU A 83 -3.47 1.24 8.18
N GLN A 84 -4.10 1.40 7.03
CA GLN A 84 -5.46 1.92 6.88
C GLN A 84 -6.43 0.76 6.66
N ARG A 85 -7.62 0.87 7.27
CA ARG A 85 -8.77 0.00 7.03
C ARG A 85 -9.56 0.48 5.81
N PHE A 86 -9.79 -0.43 4.88
CA PHE A 86 -10.69 -0.31 3.74
C PHE A 86 -11.81 -1.33 3.89
N THR A 87 -13.01 -0.99 3.45
CA THR A 87 -14.12 -1.94 3.37
C THR A 87 -14.39 -2.24 1.90
N LEU A 88 -14.09 -3.48 1.49
CA LEU A 88 -14.34 -3.94 0.13
C LEU A 88 -15.66 -4.73 0.10
N PRO A 89 -16.58 -4.43 -0.84
CA PRO A 89 -17.82 -5.18 -1.00
C PRO A 89 -17.56 -6.70 -1.08
N GLY A 90 -18.24 -7.46 -0.24
CA GLY A 90 -18.18 -8.93 -0.12
C GLY A 90 -16.82 -9.56 0.23
N VAL A 91 -15.82 -8.75 0.59
CA VAL A 91 -14.60 -9.20 1.30
C VAL A 91 -14.62 -8.72 2.75
N GLY A 92 -15.17 -7.54 3.01
CA GLY A 92 -15.20 -6.94 4.34
C GLY A 92 -13.98 -6.06 4.61
N ALA A 93 -13.50 -6.06 5.85
CA ALA A 93 -12.39 -5.20 6.28
C ALA A 93 -11.05 -5.73 5.77
N VAL A 94 -10.33 -4.86 5.05
CA VAL A 94 -8.97 -5.06 4.55
C VAL A 94 -8.07 -4.00 5.18
N TRP A 95 -6.91 -4.42 5.65
CA TRP A 95 -5.91 -3.53 6.25
C TRP A 95 -4.68 -3.45 5.36
N GLY A 96 -4.28 -2.24 4.99
CA GLY A 96 -3.19 -2.06 4.05
C GLY A 96 -2.68 -0.63 3.96
N THR A 97 -1.67 -0.43 3.13
CA THR A 97 -1.09 0.87 2.83
C THR A 97 -0.60 0.90 1.38
N SER A 98 -0.66 2.08 0.75
CA SER A 98 -0.17 2.33 -0.61
C SER A 98 1.26 2.91 -0.64
N GLY A 99 2.04 2.71 0.42
CA GLY A 99 3.47 3.06 0.47
C GLY A 99 3.79 4.55 0.28
N GLY A 100 2.76 5.41 0.21
CA GLY A 100 2.89 6.85 0.11
C GLY A 100 3.31 7.40 -1.26
N GLY A 101 3.16 6.63 -2.35
CA GLY A 101 3.35 7.03 -3.76
C GLY A 101 4.53 7.96 -4.07
N ARG A 102 5.52 7.45 -4.81
CA ARG A 102 6.71 8.20 -5.20
C ARG A 102 6.67 8.55 -6.68
N TYR A 103 7.42 9.57 -7.06
CA TYR A 103 7.56 9.95 -8.46
C TYR A 103 7.92 8.71 -9.30
N GLY A 104 7.08 8.39 -10.28
CA GLY A 104 7.23 7.20 -11.13
C GLY A 104 6.87 5.85 -10.51
N TYR A 105 6.50 5.77 -9.23
CA TYR A 105 6.26 4.49 -8.53
C TYR A 105 5.13 4.55 -7.50
N LEU A 106 4.15 3.66 -7.64
CA LEU A 106 3.16 3.33 -6.61
C LEU A 106 3.35 1.87 -6.21
N ALA A 107 3.32 1.58 -4.92
CA ALA A 107 3.35 0.21 -4.42
C ALA A 107 2.44 0.09 -3.21
N GLY A 108 1.78 -1.04 -3.05
CA GLY A 108 0.90 -1.25 -1.91
C GLY A 108 0.93 -2.69 -1.43
N LEU A 109 0.57 -2.85 -0.16
CA LEU A 109 0.42 -4.13 0.50
C LEU A 109 -0.77 -4.11 1.45
N GLY A 110 -1.38 -5.26 1.68
CA GLY A 110 -2.44 -5.40 2.66
C GLY A 110 -3.15 -6.74 2.59
N GLY A 111 -4.12 -6.94 3.48
CA GLY A 111 -4.91 -8.16 3.53
C GLY A 111 -5.98 -8.15 4.61
N THR A 112 -6.72 -9.25 4.71
CA THR A 112 -7.74 -9.47 5.74
C THR A 112 -7.09 -9.93 7.04
N ALA A 113 -7.73 -9.62 8.17
CA ALA A 113 -7.21 -9.95 9.51
C ALA A 113 -7.11 -11.47 9.76
N ASP A 114 -7.92 -12.27 9.05
CA ASP A 114 -7.90 -13.74 9.08
C ASP A 114 -6.81 -14.36 8.18
N GLY A 115 -6.04 -13.52 7.46
CA GLY A 115 -4.99 -13.95 6.53
C GLY A 115 -5.46 -14.67 5.26
N GLN A 116 -6.77 -14.80 5.03
CA GLN A 116 -7.34 -15.55 3.88
C GLN A 116 -7.18 -14.81 2.56
N ARG A 117 -6.95 -13.50 2.61
CA ARG A 117 -6.70 -12.64 1.45
C ARG A 117 -5.53 -11.72 1.74
N ARG A 118 -4.60 -11.61 0.80
CA ARG A 118 -3.55 -10.58 0.78
C ARG A 118 -3.27 -10.15 -0.64
N LEU A 119 -2.85 -8.91 -0.80
CA LEU A 119 -2.46 -8.33 -2.07
C LEU A 119 -1.19 -7.51 -1.88
N VAL A 120 -0.27 -7.68 -2.81
CA VAL A 120 0.89 -6.82 -2.98
C VAL A 120 0.96 -6.40 -4.44
N TYR A 121 1.19 -5.12 -4.70
CA TYR A 121 1.32 -4.59 -6.05
C TYR A 121 2.40 -3.52 -6.15
N GLY A 122 2.92 -3.35 -7.36
CA GLY A 122 3.81 -2.26 -7.76
C GLY A 122 3.43 -1.80 -9.16
N VAL A 123 3.34 -0.49 -9.36
CA VAL A 123 2.93 0.15 -10.62
C VAL A 123 3.87 1.32 -10.89
N THR A 124 4.35 1.42 -12.12
CA THR A 124 5.02 2.63 -12.59
C THR A 124 3.96 3.65 -13.00
N ALA A 125 3.66 4.59 -12.12
CA ALA A 125 2.63 5.59 -12.34
C ALA A 125 3.28 6.97 -12.48
N ASN A 126 2.96 7.66 -13.57
CA ASN A 126 3.49 8.97 -13.90
C ASN A 126 2.71 10.14 -13.27
N ASP A 127 1.63 9.81 -12.55
CA ASP A 127 0.69 10.68 -11.85
C ASP A 127 0.64 10.39 -10.33
N ALA A 128 1.60 9.63 -9.81
CA ALA A 128 1.63 9.12 -8.43
C ALA A 128 1.51 10.18 -7.31
N LYS A 129 1.56 11.47 -7.63
CA LYS A 129 1.38 12.62 -6.73
C LYS A 129 0.37 13.67 -7.22
N ASN A 130 -0.40 13.40 -8.29
CA ASN A 130 -1.26 14.41 -8.93
C ASN A 130 -2.64 14.60 -8.25
N GLY A 131 -2.77 14.29 -6.96
CA GLY A 131 -3.93 14.66 -6.13
C GLY A 131 -4.88 13.51 -5.78
N ASP A 132 -5.21 12.64 -6.73
CA ASP A 132 -6.14 11.52 -6.48
C ASP A 132 -5.44 10.37 -5.76
N HIS A 133 -5.79 10.16 -4.49
CA HIS A 133 -5.28 9.07 -3.68
C HIS A 133 -6.44 8.28 -3.04
N PRO A 134 -6.51 6.94 -3.24
CA PRO A 134 -5.71 6.13 -4.16
C PRO A 134 -5.98 6.45 -5.63
N THR A 135 -4.96 6.38 -6.49
CA THR A 135 -5.11 6.66 -7.94
C THR A 135 -6.07 5.65 -8.59
N PRO A 136 -6.77 5.98 -9.69
CA PRO A 136 -7.71 5.07 -10.33
C PRO A 136 -7.12 3.69 -10.70
N ILE A 137 -5.84 3.63 -11.10
CA ILE A 137 -5.17 2.37 -11.41
C ILE A 137 -5.01 1.49 -10.16
N THR A 138 -4.63 2.07 -9.02
CA THR A 138 -4.49 1.32 -7.77
C THR A 138 -5.83 0.82 -7.25
N GLN A 139 -6.90 1.61 -7.38
CA GLN A 139 -8.25 1.16 -7.04
C GLN A 139 -8.66 -0.06 -7.86
N ARG A 140 -8.45 -0.02 -9.19
CA ARG A 140 -8.75 -1.15 -10.08
C ARG A 140 -7.96 -2.41 -9.72
N ILE A 141 -6.67 -2.25 -9.42
CA ILE A 141 -5.82 -3.37 -8.98
C ILE A 141 -6.32 -3.98 -7.67
N VAL A 142 -6.69 -3.16 -6.68
CA VAL A 142 -7.20 -3.65 -5.40
C VAL A 142 -8.51 -4.42 -5.58
N VAL A 143 -9.45 -3.87 -6.35
CA VAL A 143 -10.74 -4.54 -6.61
C VAL A 143 -10.55 -5.85 -7.38
N ALA A 144 -9.67 -5.88 -8.39
CA ALA A 144 -9.40 -7.10 -9.16
C ALA A 144 -8.61 -8.15 -8.37
N GLY A 145 -7.67 -7.71 -7.53
CA GLY A 145 -6.77 -8.57 -6.75
C GLY A 145 -7.38 -9.11 -5.46
N MET A 146 -8.51 -8.58 -5.02
CA MET A 146 -9.28 -9.08 -3.87
C MET A 146 -10.71 -9.46 -4.30
N PRO A 147 -10.87 -10.47 -5.17
CA PRO A 147 -12.18 -10.87 -5.64
C PRO A 147 -13.03 -11.42 -4.49
N LEU A 148 -14.34 -11.27 -4.64
CA LEU A 148 -15.36 -11.87 -3.79
C LEU A 148 -15.04 -13.34 -3.55
N SER A 149 -15.24 -13.83 -2.32
CA SER A 149 -15.40 -15.27 -2.16
C SER A 149 -16.67 -15.65 -2.91
N ALA A 150 -16.55 -16.47 -3.95
CA ALA A 150 -17.67 -17.32 -4.35
C ALA A 150 -18.03 -18.12 -3.10
N ARG A 151 -19.20 -17.86 -2.52
CA ARG A 151 -19.83 -18.81 -1.62
C ARG A 151 -21.02 -19.36 -2.39
N ASP A 152 -21.02 -20.69 -2.47
CA ASP A 152 -21.98 -21.58 -3.11
C ASP A 152 -23.43 -21.34 -2.65
#